data_AF-A0A950NFX0-F1
#
_entry.id   AF-A0A950NFX0-F1
#
_cell.length_a   1.000
_cell.length_b   1.000
_cell.length_c   1.000
_cell.angle_alpha   90.00
_cell.angle_beta   90.00
_cell.angle_gamma   90.00
#
_symmetry.space_group_name_H-M   'P 1'
#
loop_
_entity.id
_entity.type
_entity.pdbx_description
1 polymer ?
#
loop_
_entity_poly.entity_id
_entity_poly.type
_entity_poly.pdbx_seq_one_letter_code
_entity_poly.pdbx_strand_id
1 'polypeptide(L)'
;MLSEALMQNLFGFASGLIGAAVGGVFTLYAARQSIVASVVREQKQDEKEMQNMLEAMGVEMSTLWDFHMMRVGERVEQLRDGEALEFYYPLTQDYFTIYDTNASKIGLVKDPALRKAIVVCYNKCKKVVDGFKYNNELYRDYAQAASVPVDLPQQRKLVEAKRGMLSEYAKIIRSDHFELKAYVEELTRLLPR
;
A
#
# COMPACT_ATOMS: atom_id res chain seq x y z
N MET A 1 66.59 -36.89 34.41
CA MET A 1 65.94 -37.07 33.09
C MET A 1 64.44 -37.32 33.18
N LEU A 2 63.94 -38.39 33.82
CA LEU A 2 62.48 -38.66 33.88
C LEU A 2 61.65 -37.57 34.60
N SER A 3 62.17 -36.90 35.64
CA SER A 3 61.42 -35.83 36.34
C SER A 3 61.44 -34.47 35.62
N GLU A 4 62.46 -34.18 34.81
CA GLU A 4 62.54 -32.93 34.04
C GLU A 4 61.56 -32.94 32.86
N ALA A 5 61.45 -34.06 32.15
CA ALA A 5 60.46 -34.24 31.08
C ALA A 5 59.01 -34.18 31.62
N LEU A 6 58.78 -34.72 32.82
CA LEU A 6 57.48 -34.65 33.50
C LEU A 6 57.13 -33.21 33.91
N MET A 7 58.10 -32.45 34.41
CA MET A 7 57.91 -31.02 34.71
C MET A 7 57.65 -30.19 33.45
N GLN A 8 58.41 -30.39 32.36
CA GLN A 8 58.19 -29.67 31.10
C GLN A 8 56.79 -29.93 30.51
N ASN A 9 56.32 -31.17 30.53
CA ASN A 9 54.98 -31.52 30.08
C ASN A 9 53.88 -30.89 30.97
N LEU A 10 54.11 -30.82 32.29
CA LEU A 10 53.19 -30.18 33.23
C LEU A 10 53.07 -28.67 32.99
N PHE A 11 54.19 -27.98 32.71
CA PHE A 11 54.20 -26.57 32.34
C PHE A 11 53.54 -26.30 30.98
N GLY A 12 53.76 -27.17 29.98
CA GLY A 12 53.08 -27.10 28.69
C GLY A 12 51.56 -27.30 28.81
N PHE A 13 51.14 -28.24 29.66
CA PHE A 13 49.73 -28.50 29.93
C PHE A 13 49.06 -27.34 30.70
N ALA A 14 49.73 -26.82 31.74
CA ALA A 14 49.24 -25.68 32.51
C ALA A 14 49.13 -24.40 31.67
N SER A 15 50.13 -24.11 30.83
CA SER A 15 50.08 -22.98 29.90
C SER A 15 49.01 -23.14 28.81
N GLY A 16 48.81 -24.36 28.29
CA GLY A 16 47.72 -24.67 27.37
C GLY A 16 46.33 -24.46 27.98
N LEU A 17 46.13 -24.87 29.24
CA LEU A 17 44.88 -24.64 29.98
C LEU A 17 44.61 -23.15 30.22
N ILE A 18 45.64 -22.38 30.60
CA ILE A 18 45.52 -20.93 30.78
C ILE A 18 45.19 -20.25 29.44
N GLY A 19 45.87 -20.63 28.36
CA GLY A 19 45.59 -20.11 27.01
C GLY A 19 44.15 -20.43 26.55
N ALA A 20 43.68 -21.65 26.80
CA ALA A 20 42.30 -22.06 26.49
C ALA A 20 41.25 -21.29 27.32
N ALA A 21 41.51 -21.07 28.62
CA ALA A 21 40.61 -20.30 29.48
C ALA A 21 40.52 -18.84 29.03
N VAL A 22 41.66 -18.20 28.75
CA VAL A 22 41.71 -16.82 28.25
C VAL A 22 41.04 -16.72 26.87
N GLY A 23 41.35 -17.62 25.95
CA GLY A 23 40.73 -17.69 24.62
C GLY A 23 39.21 -17.91 24.70
N GLY A 24 38.73 -18.75 25.62
CA GLY A 24 37.32 -19.00 25.87
C GLY A 24 36.59 -17.76 26.39
N VAL A 25 37.19 -17.00 27.32
CA VAL A 25 36.64 -15.73 27.82
C VAL A 25 36.54 -14.69 26.70
N PHE A 26 37.58 -14.52 25.89
CA PHE A 26 37.54 -13.61 24.74
C PHE A 26 36.51 -14.03 23.70
N THR A 27 36.37 -15.33 23.42
CA THR A 27 35.36 -15.87 22.50
C THR A 27 33.94 -15.57 23.00
N LEU A 28 33.66 -15.77 24.30
CA LEU A 28 32.36 -15.44 24.89
C LEU A 28 32.07 -13.94 24.87
N TYR A 29 33.07 -13.11 25.12
CA TYR A 29 32.94 -11.65 25.02
C TYR A 29 32.61 -11.20 23.60
N ALA A 30 33.36 -11.69 22.61
CA ALA A 30 33.13 -11.39 21.19
C ALA A 30 31.75 -11.89 20.72
N ALA A 31 31.34 -13.10 21.14
CA ALA A 31 30.03 -13.65 20.82
C ALA A 31 28.89 -12.77 21.38
N ARG A 32 28.99 -12.34 22.65
CA ARG A 32 28.00 -11.43 23.24
C ARG A 32 27.95 -10.09 22.51
N GLN A 33 29.10 -9.52 22.18
CA GLN A 33 29.16 -8.26 21.45
C GLN A 33 28.56 -8.40 20.04
N SER A 34 28.81 -9.52 19.36
CA SER A 34 28.23 -9.83 18.05
C SER A 34 26.71 -9.98 18.11
N ILE A 35 26.17 -10.63 19.15
CA ILE A 35 24.71 -10.78 19.33
C ILE A 35 24.05 -9.42 19.60
N VAL A 36 24.64 -8.59 20.47
CA VAL A 36 24.10 -7.25 20.73
C VAL A 36 24.15 -6.39 19.45
N ALA A 37 25.27 -6.43 18.74
CA ALA A 37 25.42 -5.71 17.48
C ALA A 37 24.43 -6.20 16.40
N SER A 38 24.14 -7.51 16.34
CA SER A 38 23.16 -8.05 15.39
C SER A 38 21.75 -7.58 15.71
N VAL A 39 21.33 -7.58 16.98
CA VAL A 39 20.01 -7.08 17.39
C VAL A 39 19.84 -5.60 17.06
N VAL A 40 20.86 -4.77 17.34
CA VAL A 40 20.80 -3.33 17.00
C VAL A 40 20.76 -3.13 15.48
N ARG A 41 21.49 -3.95 14.71
CA ARG A 41 21.50 -3.86 13.25
C ARG A 41 20.15 -4.29 12.65
N GLU A 42 19.55 -5.35 13.19
CA GLU A 42 18.23 -5.84 12.79
C GLU A 42 17.16 -4.77 13.04
N GLN A 43 17.13 -4.17 14.23
CA GLN A 43 16.20 -3.08 14.53
C GLN A 43 16.33 -1.89 13.57
N LYS A 44 17.57 -1.48 13.26
CA LYS A 44 17.82 -0.39 12.30
C LYS A 44 17.39 -0.76 10.88
N GLN A 45 17.54 -2.02 10.52
CA GLN A 45 17.11 -2.52 9.22
C GLN A 45 15.58 -2.53 9.14
N ASP A 46 14.88 -3.01 10.17
CA ASP A 46 13.42 -3.00 10.25
C ASP A 46 12.86 -1.58 10.16
N GLU A 47 13.46 -0.61 10.85
CA GLU A 47 13.06 0.79 10.78
C GLU A 47 13.27 1.38 9.38
N LYS A 48 14.39 1.07 8.73
CA LYS A 48 14.66 1.50 7.36
C LYS A 48 13.71 0.85 6.36
N GLU A 49 13.41 -0.43 6.51
CA GLU A 49 12.46 -1.15 5.65
C GLU A 49 11.05 -0.58 5.80
N MET A 50 10.62 -0.29 7.03
CA MET A 50 9.35 0.39 7.31
C MET A 50 9.30 1.76 6.64
N GLN A 51 10.36 2.56 6.77
CA GLN A 51 10.43 3.88 6.14
C GLN A 51 10.34 3.80 4.61
N ASN A 52 11.17 2.96 3.98
CA ASN A 52 11.15 2.76 2.53
C ASN A 52 9.78 2.30 2.03
N MET A 53 9.10 1.43 2.79
CA MET A 53 7.75 0.97 2.46
C MET A 53 6.74 2.12 2.49
N LEU A 54 6.77 2.97 3.53
CA LEU A 54 5.88 4.12 3.65
C LEU A 54 6.12 5.13 2.53
N GLU A 55 7.38 5.42 2.21
CA GLU A 55 7.76 6.28 1.08
C GLU A 55 7.22 5.72 -0.25
N ALA A 56 7.40 4.42 -0.49
CA ALA A 56 6.90 3.76 -1.69
C ALA A 56 5.36 3.79 -1.79
N MET A 57 4.64 3.61 -0.68
CA MET A 57 3.17 3.78 -0.64
C MET A 57 2.75 5.22 -0.98
N GLY A 58 3.50 6.21 -0.50
CA GLY A 58 3.27 7.62 -0.85
C GLY A 58 3.44 7.91 -2.33
N VAL A 59 4.50 7.37 -2.94
CA VAL A 59 4.75 7.49 -4.38
C VAL A 59 3.66 6.79 -5.19
N GLU A 60 3.26 5.57 -4.78
CA GLU A 60 2.14 4.86 -5.43
C GLU A 60 0.86 5.70 -5.36
N MET A 61 0.46 6.16 -4.17
CA MET A 61 -0.78 6.90 -3.99
C MET A 61 -0.80 8.20 -4.81
N SER A 62 0.27 8.99 -4.76
CA SER A 62 0.37 10.25 -5.53
C SER A 62 0.32 9.99 -7.04
N THR A 63 1.07 8.99 -7.53
CA THR A 63 1.06 8.62 -8.96
C THR A 63 -0.32 8.17 -9.42
N LEU A 64 -1.01 7.34 -8.63
CA LEU A 64 -2.36 6.87 -8.96
C LEU A 64 -3.38 8.01 -8.94
N TRP A 65 -3.27 8.91 -7.95
CA TRP A 65 -4.12 10.09 -7.88
C TRP A 65 -3.93 11.00 -9.08
N ASP A 66 -2.69 11.27 -9.48
CA ASP A 66 -2.38 12.09 -10.66
C ASP A 66 -2.92 11.46 -11.94
N PHE A 67 -2.77 10.15 -12.12
CA PHE A 67 -3.35 9.44 -13.26
C PHE A 67 -4.88 9.46 -13.27
N HIS A 68 -5.50 9.34 -12.10
CA HIS A 68 -6.95 9.48 -11.95
C HIS A 68 -7.40 10.88 -12.36
N MET A 69 -6.76 11.92 -11.83
CA MET A 69 -7.09 13.32 -12.13
C MET A 69 -6.94 13.65 -13.62
N MET A 70 -5.80 13.27 -14.22
CA MET A 70 -5.51 13.50 -15.63
C MET A 70 -6.51 12.82 -16.57
N ARG A 71 -7.03 11.64 -16.22
CA ARG A 71 -7.92 10.87 -17.10
C ARG A 71 -9.39 11.23 -16.93
N VAL A 72 -9.85 11.35 -15.67
CA VAL A 72 -11.28 11.39 -15.37
C VAL A 72 -11.65 12.31 -14.21
N GLY A 73 -10.74 12.58 -13.27
CA GLY A 73 -11.04 13.36 -12.07
C GLY A 73 -11.61 14.74 -12.37
N GLU A 74 -11.01 15.50 -13.30
CA GLU A 74 -11.53 16.82 -13.67
C GLU A 74 -12.97 16.77 -14.20
N ARG A 75 -13.30 15.74 -15.00
CA ARG A 75 -14.67 15.55 -15.52
C ARG A 75 -15.66 15.26 -14.40
N VAL A 76 -15.23 14.49 -13.40
CA VAL A 76 -16.06 14.15 -12.23
C VAL A 76 -16.28 15.38 -11.34
N GLU A 77 -15.27 16.22 -11.16
CA GLU A 77 -15.40 17.45 -10.37
C GLU A 77 -16.38 18.45 -11.04
N GLN A 78 -16.35 18.51 -12.37
CA GLN A 78 -17.19 19.40 -13.21
C GLN A 78 -18.61 18.89 -13.47
N LEU A 79 -18.94 17.66 -13.06
CA LEU A 79 -20.31 17.12 -13.19
C LEU A 79 -21.34 18.04 -12.54
N ARG A 80 -22.35 18.42 -13.31
CA ARG A 80 -23.52 19.15 -12.82
C ARG A 80 -24.56 18.20 -12.24
N ASP A 81 -25.45 18.74 -11.42
CA ASP A 81 -26.58 17.98 -10.90
C ASP A 81 -27.45 17.46 -12.05
N GLY A 82 -27.69 16.15 -12.07
CA GLY A 82 -28.46 15.49 -13.13
C GLY A 82 -27.65 15.10 -14.37
N GLU A 83 -26.34 15.36 -14.39
CA GLU A 83 -25.45 14.97 -15.48
C GLU A 83 -24.96 13.53 -15.29
N ALA A 84 -24.98 12.75 -16.37
CA ALA A 84 -24.58 11.36 -16.39
C ALA A 84 -23.13 11.21 -16.86
N LEU A 85 -22.41 10.21 -16.33
CA LEU A 85 -21.10 9.80 -16.83
C LEU A 85 -21.26 8.87 -18.03
N GLU A 86 -21.51 9.45 -19.20
CA GLU A 86 -21.78 8.75 -20.46
C GLU A 86 -20.49 8.37 -21.24
N PHE A 87 -19.52 7.77 -20.55
CA PHE A 87 -18.31 7.24 -21.18
C PHE A 87 -17.84 5.97 -20.50
N TYR A 88 -17.08 5.18 -21.25
CA TYR A 88 -16.43 3.98 -20.72
C TYR A 88 -15.05 4.33 -20.17
N TYR A 89 -14.79 3.99 -18.91
CA TYR A 89 -13.48 4.17 -18.27
C TYR A 89 -12.75 2.83 -18.10
N PRO A 90 -11.70 2.54 -18.90
CA PRO A 90 -11.04 1.23 -18.88
C PRO A 90 -10.25 1.02 -17.58
N LEU A 91 -10.74 0.12 -16.73
CA LEU A 91 -10.11 -0.31 -15.47
C LEU A 91 -9.87 -1.82 -15.51
N THR A 92 -8.67 -2.22 -15.95
CA THR A 92 -8.39 -3.62 -16.32
C THR A 92 -7.28 -4.28 -15.49
N GLN A 93 -6.52 -3.50 -14.71
CA GLN A 93 -5.35 -3.99 -13.97
C GLN A 93 -5.52 -3.74 -12.47
N ASP A 94 -4.71 -4.46 -11.69
CA ASP A 94 -4.49 -4.11 -10.29
C ASP A 94 -3.45 -2.99 -10.21
N TYR A 95 -3.86 -1.86 -9.64
CA TYR A 95 -3.05 -0.64 -9.60
C TYR A 95 -2.37 -0.43 -8.24
N PHE A 96 -2.69 -1.23 -7.22
CA PHE A 96 -2.27 -1.02 -5.82
C PHE A 96 -1.19 -2.02 -5.36
N THR A 97 -0.21 -2.31 -6.22
CA THR A 97 0.78 -3.38 -6.03
C THR A 97 1.62 -3.20 -4.76
N ILE A 98 2.09 -1.98 -4.47
CA ILE A 98 2.92 -1.69 -3.29
C ILE A 98 2.11 -1.92 -2.02
N TYR A 99 0.88 -1.40 -1.97
CA TYR A 99 -0.01 -1.64 -0.84
C TYR A 99 -0.32 -3.12 -0.64
N ASP A 100 -0.76 -3.83 -1.68
CA ASP A 100 -1.18 -5.23 -1.55
C ASP A 100 0.01 -6.14 -1.18
N THR A 101 1.22 -5.87 -1.70
CA THR A 101 2.45 -6.62 -1.36
C THR A 101 2.89 -6.37 0.10
N ASN A 102 2.55 -5.20 0.67
CA ASN A 102 3.02 -4.80 2.00
C ASN A 102 1.90 -4.74 3.05
N ALA A 103 0.67 -5.16 2.73
CA ALA A 103 -0.48 -5.04 3.61
C ALA A 103 -0.26 -5.68 5.00
N SER A 104 0.48 -6.80 5.06
CA SER A 104 0.84 -7.48 6.30
C SER A 104 1.74 -6.65 7.23
N LYS A 105 2.54 -5.73 6.68
CA LYS A 105 3.47 -4.88 7.43
C LYS A 105 2.80 -3.61 7.97
N ILE A 106 1.61 -3.23 7.47
CA ILE A 106 0.87 -2.04 7.93
C ILE A 106 0.56 -2.11 9.43
N GLY A 107 0.34 -3.31 9.98
CA GLY A 107 0.12 -3.51 11.42
C GLY A 107 1.31 -3.10 12.29
N LEU A 108 2.52 -3.05 11.73
CA LEU A 108 3.76 -2.70 12.42
C LEU A 108 4.04 -1.19 12.42
N VAL A 109 3.25 -0.40 11.67
CA VAL A 109 3.37 1.06 11.67
C VAL A 109 3.06 1.59 13.08
N LYS A 110 4.04 2.27 13.71
CA LYS A 110 3.95 2.73 15.10
C LYS A 110 2.85 3.78 15.30
N ASP A 111 2.68 4.71 14.36
CA ASP A 111 1.66 5.76 14.42
C ASP A 111 0.26 5.20 14.07
N PRO A 112 -0.70 5.18 15.02
CA PRO A 112 -2.05 4.71 14.77
C PRO A 112 -2.83 5.56 13.74
N ALA A 113 -2.57 6.87 13.68
CA ALA A 113 -3.24 7.78 12.77
C ALA A 113 -2.80 7.50 11.32
N LEU A 114 -1.49 7.44 11.08
CA LEU A 114 -0.95 7.05 9.77
C LEU A 114 -1.44 5.66 9.35
N ARG A 115 -1.40 4.67 10.25
CA ARG A 115 -1.88 3.31 9.96
C ARG A 115 -3.34 3.31 9.50
N LYS A 116 -4.20 4.06 10.19
CA LYS A 116 -5.61 4.21 9.80
C LYS A 116 -5.75 4.93 8.46
N ALA A 117 -5.01 6.02 8.26
CA ALA A 117 -5.06 6.81 7.03
C ALA A 117 -4.68 5.98 5.80
N ILE A 118 -3.63 5.14 5.89
CA ILE A 118 -3.25 4.20 4.82
C ILE A 118 -4.44 3.30 4.47
N VAL A 119 -4.96 2.55 5.45
CA VAL A 119 -6.03 1.57 5.21
C VAL A 119 -7.29 2.24 4.65
N VAL A 120 -7.69 3.39 5.20
CA VAL A 120 -8.89 4.11 4.75
C VAL A 120 -8.70 4.65 3.33
N CYS A 121 -7.58 5.29 3.04
CA CYS A 121 -7.31 5.86 1.73
C CYS A 121 -7.35 4.79 0.63
N TYR A 122 -6.62 3.67 0.82
CA TYR A 122 -6.60 2.59 -0.18
C TYR A 122 -7.97 1.91 -0.34
N ASN A 123 -8.75 1.74 0.73
CA ASN A 123 -10.12 1.25 0.62
C ASN A 123 -11.03 2.23 -0.15
N LYS A 124 -10.85 3.54 0.03
CA LYS A 124 -11.58 4.56 -0.73
C LYS A 124 -11.19 4.57 -2.20
N CYS A 125 -9.90 4.37 -2.52
CA CYS A 125 -9.46 4.16 -3.90
C CYS A 125 -10.17 2.95 -4.54
N LYS A 126 -10.18 1.81 -3.85
CA LYS A 126 -10.85 0.58 -4.33
C LYS A 126 -12.37 0.82 -4.52
N LYS A 127 -13.02 1.52 -3.59
CA LYS A 127 -14.44 1.93 -3.72
C LYS A 127 -14.69 2.77 -4.99
N VAL A 128 -13.85 3.78 -5.26
CA VAL A 128 -13.99 4.62 -6.47
C VAL A 128 -13.80 3.79 -7.74
N VAL A 129 -12.81 2.88 -7.76
CA VAL A 129 -12.59 1.94 -8.89
C VAL A 129 -13.82 1.08 -9.13
N ASP A 130 -14.40 0.50 -8.08
CA ASP A 130 -15.62 -0.31 -8.20
C ASP A 130 -16.81 0.52 -8.68
N GLY A 131 -16.92 1.77 -8.22
CA GLY A 131 -17.92 2.72 -8.71
C GLY A 131 -17.81 2.93 -10.22
N PHE A 132 -16.61 3.19 -10.75
CA PHE A 132 -16.45 3.33 -12.20
C PHE A 132 -16.71 2.04 -12.97
N LYS A 133 -16.36 0.87 -12.43
CA LYS A 133 -16.70 -0.42 -13.05
C LYS A 133 -18.22 -0.60 -13.16
N TYR A 134 -18.96 -0.29 -12.10
CA TYR A 134 -20.41 -0.34 -12.13
C TYR A 134 -21.02 0.72 -13.08
N ASN A 135 -20.47 1.94 -13.10
CA ASN A 135 -20.89 2.95 -14.08
C ASN A 135 -20.66 2.48 -15.53
N ASN A 136 -19.56 1.77 -15.81
CA ASN A 136 -19.33 1.18 -17.12
C ASN A 136 -20.39 0.14 -17.50
N GLU A 137 -20.90 -0.63 -16.54
CA GLU A 137 -22.03 -1.53 -16.76
C GLU A 137 -23.30 -0.77 -17.12
N LEU A 138 -23.67 0.23 -16.30
CA LEU A 138 -24.81 1.11 -16.57
C LEU A 138 -24.68 1.81 -17.94
N TYR A 139 -23.48 2.23 -18.30
CA TYR A 139 -23.21 2.90 -19.56
C TYR A 139 -23.39 1.95 -20.75
N ARG A 140 -22.92 0.70 -20.65
CA ARG A 140 -23.16 -0.32 -21.68
C ARG A 140 -24.65 -0.59 -21.87
N ASP A 141 -25.38 -0.72 -20.76
CA ASP A 141 -26.83 -0.95 -20.78
C ASP A 141 -27.59 0.22 -21.41
N TYR A 142 -27.19 1.45 -21.09
CA TYR A 142 -27.72 2.67 -21.69
C TYR A 142 -27.39 2.73 -23.18
N ALA A 143 -26.12 2.56 -23.56
CA ALA A 143 -25.67 2.62 -24.94
C ALA A 143 -26.36 1.56 -25.82
N GLN A 144 -26.58 0.36 -25.28
CA GLN A 144 -27.35 -0.69 -25.97
C GLN A 144 -28.82 -0.33 -26.15
N ALA A 145 -29.46 0.31 -25.16
CA ALA A 145 -30.83 0.77 -25.32
C ALA A 145 -30.92 1.94 -26.31
N ALA A 146 -29.94 2.84 -26.30
CA ALA A 146 -29.88 4.01 -27.16
C ALA A 146 -29.51 3.69 -28.61
N SER A 147 -28.93 2.52 -28.90
CA SER A 147 -28.55 2.11 -30.26
C SER A 147 -29.71 1.59 -31.10
N VAL A 148 -30.86 1.31 -30.48
CA VAL A 148 -32.09 0.89 -31.18
C VAL A 148 -32.90 2.15 -31.57
N PRO A 149 -33.37 2.25 -32.83
CA PRO A 149 -34.21 3.37 -33.28
C PRO A 149 -35.41 3.62 -32.35
N VAL A 150 -35.60 4.89 -32.01
CA VAL A 150 -36.46 5.35 -30.91
C VAL A 150 -37.92 5.57 -31.37
N ASP A 151 -38.38 4.75 -32.31
CA ASP A 151 -39.67 4.94 -32.99
C ASP A 151 -40.86 4.55 -32.09
N LEU A 152 -40.60 3.81 -31.01
CA LEU A 152 -41.60 3.35 -30.04
C LEU A 152 -41.53 4.17 -28.75
N PRO A 153 -42.67 4.68 -28.23
CA PRO A 153 -42.72 5.38 -26.93
C PRO A 153 -42.16 4.58 -25.76
N GLN A 154 -42.28 3.24 -25.79
CA GLN A 154 -41.69 2.36 -24.78
C GLN A 154 -40.16 2.41 -24.78
N GLN A 155 -39.54 2.52 -25.97
CA GLN A 155 -38.09 2.59 -26.10
C GLN A 155 -37.54 3.92 -25.54
N ARG A 156 -38.24 5.04 -25.78
CA ARG A 156 -37.89 6.34 -25.17
C ARG A 156 -37.84 6.26 -23.65
N LYS A 157 -38.90 5.73 -23.05
CA LYS A 157 -38.98 5.57 -21.59
C LYS A 157 -37.86 4.68 -21.05
N LEU A 158 -37.48 3.62 -21.77
CA LEU A 158 -36.38 2.75 -21.38
C LEU A 158 -35.03 3.49 -21.40
N VAL A 159 -34.73 4.21 -22.48
CA VAL A 159 -33.50 5.00 -22.62
C VAL A 159 -33.42 6.09 -21.54
N GLU A 160 -34.52 6.81 -21.31
CA GLU A 160 -34.62 7.83 -20.27
C GLU A 160 -34.40 7.23 -18.86
N ALA A 161 -35.02 6.08 -18.56
CA ALA A 161 -34.84 5.40 -17.28
C ALA A 161 -33.38 4.97 -17.07
N LYS A 162 -32.74 4.36 -18.07
CA LYS A 162 -31.33 3.94 -17.98
C LYS A 162 -30.38 5.13 -17.84
N ARG A 163 -30.64 6.23 -18.56
CA ARG A 163 -29.90 7.48 -18.40
C ARG A 163 -30.09 8.08 -17.01
N GLY A 164 -31.30 8.00 -16.47
CA GLY A 164 -31.60 8.40 -15.09
C GLY A 164 -30.76 7.62 -14.07
N MET A 165 -30.63 6.30 -14.24
CA MET A 165 -29.75 5.46 -13.39
C MET A 165 -28.28 5.91 -13.45
N LEU A 166 -27.76 6.19 -14.66
CA LEU A 166 -26.41 6.74 -14.83
C LEU A 166 -26.22 8.07 -14.11
N SER A 167 -27.20 8.98 -14.25
CA SER A 167 -27.17 10.29 -13.59
C SER A 167 -27.18 10.16 -12.06
N GLU A 168 -28.05 9.32 -11.50
CA GLU A 168 -28.07 9.11 -10.04
C GLU A 168 -26.78 8.48 -9.53
N TYR A 169 -26.22 7.52 -10.27
CA TYR A 169 -24.97 6.88 -9.86
C TYR A 169 -23.75 7.80 -10.03
N ALA A 170 -23.74 8.69 -11.03
CA ALA A 170 -22.70 9.69 -11.20
C ALA A 170 -22.56 10.62 -9.99
N LYS A 171 -23.66 10.93 -9.28
CA LYS A 171 -23.61 11.69 -8.01
C LYS A 171 -22.83 10.95 -6.93
N ILE A 172 -23.01 9.63 -6.85
CA ILE A 172 -22.31 8.78 -5.87
C ILE A 172 -20.80 8.78 -6.18
N ILE A 173 -20.43 8.57 -7.44
CA ILE A 173 -19.03 8.63 -7.88
C ILE A 173 -18.40 9.99 -7.57
N ARG A 174 -19.14 11.07 -7.82
CA ARG A 174 -18.69 12.44 -7.51
C ARG A 174 -18.45 12.63 -6.02
N SER A 175 -19.38 12.18 -5.17
CA SER A 175 -19.21 12.23 -3.71
C SER A 175 -17.98 11.44 -3.27
N ASP A 176 -17.86 10.20 -3.74
CA ASP A 176 -16.74 9.31 -3.39
C ASP A 176 -15.40 9.87 -3.87
N HIS A 177 -15.38 10.56 -5.02
CA HIS A 177 -14.20 11.25 -5.53
C HIS A 177 -13.72 12.37 -4.61
N PHE A 178 -14.63 13.23 -4.12
CA PHE A 178 -14.27 14.30 -3.20
C PHE A 178 -13.85 13.77 -1.82
N GLU A 179 -14.51 12.71 -1.34
CA GLU A 179 -14.05 12.02 -0.12
C GLU A 179 -12.64 11.46 -0.31
N LEU A 180 -12.39 10.78 -1.44
CA LEU A 180 -11.07 10.22 -1.75
C LEU A 180 -10.00 11.32 -1.81
N LYS A 181 -10.29 12.46 -2.45
CA LYS A 181 -9.37 13.61 -2.52
C LYS A 181 -8.90 14.04 -1.13
N ALA A 182 -9.82 14.18 -0.18
CA ALA A 182 -9.49 14.54 1.20
C ALA A 182 -8.63 13.48 1.89
N TYR A 183 -8.88 12.19 1.65
CA TYR A 183 -8.06 11.11 2.21
C TYR A 183 -6.66 11.01 1.59
N VAL A 184 -6.53 11.30 0.29
CA VAL A 184 -5.21 11.39 -0.36
C VAL A 184 -4.40 12.52 0.25
N GLU A 185 -5.01 13.71 0.40
CA GLU A 185 -4.37 14.87 1.06
C GLU A 185 -3.97 14.57 2.51
N GLU A 186 -4.84 13.90 3.28
CA GLU A 186 -4.55 13.49 4.65
C GLU A 186 -3.38 12.49 4.71
N LEU A 187 -3.39 11.47 3.85
CA LEU A 187 -2.33 10.46 3.80
C LEU A 187 -0.98 11.11 3.42
N THR A 188 -0.95 11.94 2.38
CA THR A 188 0.26 12.66 1.97
C THR A 188 0.82 13.55 3.07
N ARG A 189 -0.04 14.15 3.91
CA ARG A 189 0.39 14.95 5.06
C ARG A 189 1.02 14.12 6.18
N LEU A 190 0.53 12.89 6.40
CA LEU A 190 0.98 12.00 7.48
C LEU A 190 2.22 11.16 7.11
N LEU A 191 2.47 10.97 5.81
CA LEU A 191 3.61 10.19 5.36
C LEU A 191 4.95 10.86 5.73
N PRO A 192 5.97 10.06 6.11
CA PRO A 192 7.30 10.58 6.34
C PRO A 192 7.88 11.18 5.06
N ARG A 193 8.63 12.28 5.19
CA ARG A 193 9.33 12.97 4.11
C ARG A 193 10.79 12.56 4.04
#